data_AF-A0A327VP41-F1
#
_entry.id   AF-A0A327VP41-F1
#
_cell.length_a   1.000
_cell.length_b   1.000
_cell.length_c   1.000
_cell.angle_alpha   90.00
_cell.angle_beta   90.00
_cell.angle_gamma   90.00
#
_symmetry.space_group_name_H-M   'P 1'
#
loop_
_entity.id
_entity.type
_entity.pdbx_description
1 polymer ?
#
loop_
_entity_poly.entity_id
_entity_poly.type
_entity_poly.pdbx_seq_one_letter_code
_entity_poly.pdbx_strand_id
1 'polypeptide(L)'
;MPTFVGMGLQSAQDKAQAAGFAILTSHDALGRGRMQAFDRNWKVCSQSVAAGTTVATTTMLDLGAVKTDESCPAKDEQAPAKPDGTMPDFKGKSVKAARASLDAATSIDVKDAGGSDRFVFLDSNWQVCSQTPAAGTRLTGQPVTFKAVKFGESCP
;
A
#
# COMPACT_ATOMS: atom_id res chain seq x y z
N MET A 1 16.16 -7.21 -19.08
CA MET A 1 14.92 -6.86 -18.35
C MET A 1 13.93 -6.23 -19.31
N PRO A 2 12.74 -6.80 -19.54
CA PRO A 2 11.70 -6.17 -20.35
C PRO A 2 11.12 -4.90 -19.68
N THR A 3 10.52 -4.03 -20.48
CA THR A 3 9.71 -2.91 -19.98
C THR A 3 8.31 -3.42 -19.63
N PHE A 4 7.87 -3.12 -18.40
CA PHE A 4 6.54 -3.47 -17.88
C PHE A 4 5.68 -2.25 -17.54
N VAL A 5 6.30 -1.10 -17.25
CA VAL A 5 5.57 0.14 -16.90
C VAL A 5 4.56 0.50 -18.00
N GLY A 6 3.33 0.80 -17.59
CA GLY A 6 2.20 1.09 -18.47
C GLY A 6 1.39 -0.14 -18.91
N MET A 7 1.89 -1.36 -18.69
CA MET A 7 1.14 -2.59 -18.98
C MET A 7 0.10 -2.90 -17.91
N GLY A 8 -0.92 -3.69 -18.27
CA GLY A 8 -1.73 -4.40 -17.27
C GLY A 8 -0.89 -5.40 -16.48
N LEU A 9 -1.16 -5.57 -15.18
CA LEU A 9 -0.32 -6.38 -14.28
C LEU A 9 -0.21 -7.85 -14.73
N GLN A 10 -1.33 -8.48 -15.12
CA GLN A 10 -1.31 -9.84 -15.68
C GLN A 10 -0.39 -9.93 -16.90
N SER A 11 -0.56 -9.02 -17.86
CA SER A 11 0.25 -9.02 -19.08
C SER A 11 1.73 -8.76 -18.80
N ALA A 12 2.05 -7.96 -17.78
CA ALA A 12 3.43 -7.76 -17.35
C ALA A 12 4.04 -9.03 -16.76
N GLN A 13 3.30 -9.73 -15.89
CA GLN A 13 3.73 -11.01 -15.30
C GLN A 13 3.92 -12.08 -16.39
N ASP A 14 2.96 -12.23 -17.31
CA ASP A 14 3.05 -13.18 -18.43
C ASP A 14 4.29 -12.90 -19.29
N LYS A 15 4.57 -11.62 -19.58
CA LYS A 15 5.76 -11.19 -20.32
C LYS A 15 7.05 -11.47 -19.56
N ALA A 16 7.06 -11.29 -18.24
CA ALA A 16 8.22 -11.60 -17.40
C ALA A 16 8.48 -13.11 -17.39
N GLN A 17 7.44 -13.93 -17.23
CA GLN A 17 7.52 -15.39 -17.27
C GLN A 17 7.98 -15.90 -18.64
N ALA A 18 7.47 -15.35 -19.74
CA ALA A 18 7.93 -15.66 -21.09
C ALA A 18 9.41 -15.31 -21.33
N ALA A 19 9.94 -14.32 -20.60
CA ALA A 19 11.35 -13.97 -20.59
C ALA A 19 12.20 -14.80 -19.59
N GLY A 20 11.59 -15.79 -18.93
CA GLY A 20 12.25 -16.73 -18.03
C GLY A 20 12.26 -16.35 -16.54
N PHE A 21 11.66 -15.21 -16.16
CA PHE A 21 11.58 -14.80 -14.75
C PHE A 21 10.46 -15.55 -14.02
N ALA A 22 10.83 -16.36 -13.04
CA ALA A 22 9.89 -17.20 -12.29
C ALA A 22 9.49 -16.61 -10.92
N ILE A 23 10.29 -15.70 -10.36
CA ILE A 23 10.09 -15.13 -9.03
C ILE A 23 9.53 -13.72 -9.19
N LEU A 24 8.20 -13.61 -9.12
CA LEU A 24 7.47 -12.36 -9.29
C LEU A 24 6.69 -12.03 -8.02
N THR A 25 6.71 -10.75 -7.65
CA THR A 25 5.83 -10.16 -6.65
C THR A 25 5.28 -8.85 -7.18
N SER A 26 4.23 -8.35 -6.56
CA SER A 26 3.65 -7.06 -6.88
C SER A 26 2.99 -6.45 -5.66
N HIS A 27 2.88 -5.13 -5.66
CA HIS A 27 2.29 -4.38 -4.56
C HIS A 27 1.49 -3.18 -5.03
N ASP A 28 0.63 -2.68 -4.16
CA ASP A 28 -0.15 -1.47 -4.40
C ASP A 28 0.75 -0.24 -4.30
N ALA A 29 1.05 0.38 -5.45
CA ALA A 29 1.98 1.49 -5.53
C ALA A 29 1.47 2.77 -4.83
N LEU A 30 0.20 2.83 -4.44
CA LEU A 30 -0.35 3.90 -3.59
C LEU A 30 -0.14 3.64 -2.09
N GLY A 31 0.50 2.52 -1.71
CA GLY A 31 0.75 2.15 -0.32
C GLY A 31 -0.51 1.88 0.50
N ARG A 32 -1.66 1.61 -0.16
CA ARG A 32 -2.96 1.38 0.54
C ARG A 32 -3.17 -0.06 0.98
N GLY A 33 -2.17 -0.93 0.75
CA GLY A 33 -2.19 -2.33 1.16
C GLY A 33 -3.32 -3.15 0.54
N ARG A 34 -3.86 -2.73 -0.61
CA ARG A 34 -4.93 -3.46 -1.29
C ARG A 34 -4.38 -4.75 -1.91
N MET A 35 -5.17 -5.82 -1.83
CA MET A 35 -4.81 -7.08 -2.49
C MET A 35 -5.13 -7.02 -3.97
N GLN A 36 -4.20 -7.51 -4.79
CA GLN A 36 -4.30 -7.56 -6.24
C GLN A 36 -5.01 -8.85 -6.69
N ALA A 37 -6.17 -9.18 -6.12
CA ALA A 37 -6.84 -10.47 -6.39
C ALA A 37 -7.26 -10.69 -7.86
N PHE A 38 -7.33 -9.62 -8.66
CA PHE A 38 -7.60 -9.67 -10.10
C PHE A 38 -6.62 -8.75 -10.82
N ASP A 39 -5.45 -9.28 -11.18
CA ASP A 39 -4.33 -8.52 -11.77
C ASP A 39 -4.71 -7.72 -13.02
N ARG A 40 -5.68 -8.21 -13.81
CA ARG A 40 -6.24 -7.47 -14.96
C ARG A 40 -6.86 -6.10 -14.62
N ASN A 41 -7.23 -5.88 -13.36
CA ASN A 41 -7.77 -4.60 -12.88
C ASN A 41 -6.68 -3.63 -12.38
N TRP A 42 -5.41 -3.96 -12.63
CA TRP A 42 -4.25 -3.19 -12.20
C TRP A 42 -3.33 -2.89 -13.37
N LYS A 43 -2.64 -1.76 -13.30
CA LYS A 43 -1.61 -1.34 -14.25
C LYS A 43 -0.30 -1.06 -13.53
N VAL A 44 0.80 -1.45 -14.16
CA VAL A 44 2.16 -1.32 -13.63
C VAL A 44 2.62 0.13 -13.74
N CYS A 45 3.09 0.68 -12.62
CA CYS A 45 3.64 2.02 -12.52
C CYS A 45 5.16 2.04 -12.32
N SER A 46 5.70 0.98 -11.72
CA SER A 46 7.13 0.84 -11.40
C SER A 46 7.56 -0.62 -11.57
N GLN A 47 8.87 -0.82 -11.75
CA GLN A 47 9.50 -2.13 -11.73
C GLN A 47 10.82 -2.04 -10.96
N SER A 48 11.10 -3.00 -10.08
CA SER A 48 12.29 -2.99 -9.20
C SER A 48 13.61 -3.01 -9.96
N VAL A 49 13.63 -3.64 -11.14
CA VAL A 49 14.79 -3.69 -12.04
C VAL A 49 14.50 -2.83 -13.25
N ALA A 50 15.35 -1.85 -13.53
CA ALA A 50 15.20 -0.96 -14.69
C ALA A 50 15.16 -1.76 -16.01
N ALA A 51 14.33 -1.28 -16.95
CA ALA A 51 14.26 -1.86 -18.29
C ALA A 51 15.63 -1.81 -18.99
N GLY A 52 15.93 -2.84 -19.80
CA GLY A 52 17.23 -2.97 -20.48
C GLY A 52 18.36 -3.55 -19.61
N THR A 53 18.23 -3.57 -18.28
CA THR A 53 19.24 -4.17 -17.40
C THR A 53 19.33 -5.68 -17.58
N THR A 54 20.55 -6.21 -17.64
CA THR A 54 20.80 -7.66 -17.61
C THR A 54 20.91 -8.14 -16.17
N VAL A 55 20.04 -9.05 -15.77
CA VAL A 55 20.03 -9.69 -14.46
C VAL A 55 19.73 -11.18 -14.63
N ALA A 56 20.05 -11.98 -13.62
CA ALA A 56 19.70 -13.39 -13.61
C ALA A 56 18.18 -13.57 -13.61
N THR A 57 17.67 -14.62 -14.26
CA THR A 57 16.24 -14.95 -14.26
C THR A 57 15.72 -15.41 -12.89
N THR A 58 16.65 -15.71 -11.97
CA THR A 58 16.38 -15.97 -10.55
C THR A 58 16.27 -14.70 -9.70
N THR A 59 16.47 -13.52 -10.29
CA THR A 59 16.22 -12.25 -9.59
C THR A 59 14.71 -12.06 -9.37
N MET A 60 14.31 -11.83 -8.12
CA MET A 60 12.93 -11.48 -7.79
C MET A 60 12.57 -10.12 -8.41
N LEU A 61 11.49 -10.09 -9.19
CA LEU A 61 10.94 -8.85 -9.74
C LEU A 61 9.77 -8.41 -8.89
N ASP A 62 9.77 -7.13 -8.51
CA ASP A 62 8.65 -6.49 -7.83
C ASP A 62 8.06 -5.41 -8.75
N LEU A 63 6.74 -5.48 -8.95
CA LEU A 63 5.97 -4.56 -9.77
C LEU A 63 5.02 -3.74 -8.89
N GLY A 64 5.28 -2.44 -8.77
CA GLY A 64 4.33 -1.52 -8.16
C GLY A 64 3.20 -1.22 -9.15
N ALA A 65 1.96 -1.44 -8.73
CA ALA A 65 0.79 -1.28 -9.57
C ALA A 65 -0.34 -0.52 -8.87
N VAL A 66 -1.15 0.18 -9.67
CA VAL A 66 -2.37 0.89 -9.22
C VAL A 66 -3.59 0.35 -9.95
N LYS A 67 -4.80 0.66 -9.49
CA LYS A 67 -6.01 0.32 -10.25
C LYS A 67 -5.99 1.02 -11.60
N THR A 68 -6.61 0.42 -12.60
CA THR A 68 -6.55 0.93 -13.98
C THR A 68 -7.09 2.36 -14.13
N ASP A 69 -8.04 2.75 -13.28
CA ASP A 69 -8.64 4.09 -13.18
C ASP A 69 -7.85 5.09 -12.31
N GLU A 70 -6.81 4.65 -11.62
CA GLU A 70 -5.97 5.50 -10.77
C GLU A 70 -4.73 6.02 -11.50
N SER A 71 -4.19 7.16 -11.07
CA SER A 71 -2.92 7.67 -11.60
C SER A 71 -1.73 7.00 -10.91
N CYS A 72 -0.68 6.71 -11.67
CA CYS A 72 0.58 6.30 -11.09
C CYS A 72 1.15 7.43 -10.22
N PRO A 73 1.61 7.13 -9.00
CA PRO A 73 2.23 8.15 -8.15
C PRO A 73 3.59 8.55 -8.71
N ALA A 74 4.04 9.78 -8.41
CA ALA A 74 5.37 10.25 -8.81
C ALA A 74 6.50 9.43 -8.16
N LYS A 75 6.23 8.90 -6.97
CA LYS A 75 7.09 7.99 -6.23
C LYS A 75 6.28 6.78 -5.80
N ASP A 76 6.85 5.61 -5.98
CA ASP A 76 6.25 4.36 -5.51
C ASP A 76 6.16 4.34 -3.99
N GLU A 77 4.95 4.20 -3.45
CA GLU A 77 4.69 4.21 -2.02
C GLU A 77 4.61 2.78 -1.50
N GLN A 78 5.59 2.42 -0.68
CA GLN A 78 5.55 1.15 0.03
C GLN A 78 4.62 1.22 1.24
N ALA A 79 4.10 0.06 1.63
CA ALA A 79 3.36 -0.06 2.89
C ALA A 79 4.26 0.40 4.07
N PRO A 80 3.67 1.04 5.11
CA PRO A 80 4.44 1.43 6.28
C PRO A 80 5.18 0.24 6.90
N ALA A 81 6.44 0.45 7.25
CA ALA A 81 7.22 -0.55 7.98
C ALA A 81 6.58 -0.86 9.35
N LYS A 82 6.90 -2.02 9.91
CA LYS A 82 6.48 -2.36 11.27
C LYS A 82 7.17 -1.43 12.28
N PRO A 83 6.47 -1.01 13.34
CA PRO A 83 7.04 -0.13 14.36
C PRO A 83 8.14 -0.83 15.15
N ASP A 84 9.21 -0.10 15.43
CA ASP A 84 10.27 -0.50 16.38
C ASP A 84 9.98 0.11 17.76
N GLY A 85 8.90 -0.36 18.40
CA GLY A 85 8.50 0.06 19.75
C GLY A 85 7.92 1.47 19.88
N THR A 86 7.88 2.26 18.80
CA THR A 86 7.27 3.60 18.76
C THR A 86 6.19 3.69 17.69
N MET A 87 5.22 4.58 17.93
CA MET A 87 4.08 4.79 17.06
C MET A 87 4.53 5.47 15.75
N PRO A 88 4.36 4.85 14.57
CA PRO A 88 4.69 5.46 13.29
C PRO A 88 3.77 6.63 12.98
N ASP A 89 4.18 7.51 12.07
CA ASP A 89 3.28 8.51 11.49
C ASP A 89 2.45 7.87 10.36
N PHE A 90 1.16 7.70 10.62
CA PHE A 90 0.20 7.17 9.65
C PHE A 90 -0.58 8.25 8.92
N LYS A 91 -0.31 9.55 9.13
CA LYS A 91 -1.05 10.63 8.45
C LYS A 91 -0.98 10.46 6.93
N GLY A 92 -2.15 10.47 6.28
CA GLY A 92 -2.31 10.27 4.83
C GLY A 92 -2.14 8.82 4.36
N LYS A 93 -1.73 7.89 5.23
CA LYS A 93 -1.69 6.45 4.92
C LYS A 93 -3.08 5.85 5.06
N SER A 94 -3.31 4.73 4.37
CA SER A 94 -4.59 4.03 4.49
C SER A 94 -4.75 3.38 5.87
N VAL A 95 -5.99 3.28 6.36
CA VAL A 95 -6.29 2.57 7.62
C VAL A 95 -5.85 1.11 7.54
N LYS A 96 -6.02 0.46 6.37
CA LYS A 96 -5.58 -0.94 6.18
C LYS A 96 -4.07 -1.09 6.36
N ALA A 97 -3.30 -0.19 5.74
CA ALA A 97 -1.85 -0.18 5.85
C ALA A 97 -1.38 0.12 7.28
N ALA A 98 -2.07 1.02 7.99
CA ALA A 98 -1.78 1.31 9.39
C ALA A 98 -2.03 0.08 10.30
N ARG A 99 -3.17 -0.60 10.13
CA ARG A 99 -3.47 -1.84 10.85
C ARG A 99 -2.46 -2.94 10.57
N ALA A 100 -2.01 -3.09 9.33
CA ALA A 100 -1.05 -4.12 8.94
C ALA A 100 0.38 -3.86 9.44
N SER A 101 0.71 -2.59 9.71
CA SER A 101 2.00 -2.19 10.27
C SER A 101 2.08 -2.48 11.77
N LEU A 102 1.00 -2.25 12.52
CA LEU A 102 0.94 -2.48 13.97
C LEU A 102 0.90 -3.98 14.33
N ASP A 103 1.25 -4.31 15.56
CA ASP A 103 1.15 -5.68 16.08
C ASP A 103 -0.31 -6.17 16.07
N ALA A 104 -0.52 -7.45 15.74
CA ALA A 104 -1.85 -8.03 15.60
C ALA A 104 -2.68 -8.02 16.90
N ALA A 105 -2.04 -7.96 18.06
CA ALA A 105 -2.70 -7.83 19.36
C ALA A 105 -3.06 -6.37 19.71
N THR A 106 -2.65 -5.39 18.90
CA THR A 106 -2.97 -3.98 19.15
C THR A 106 -4.48 -3.75 19.04
N SER A 107 -5.08 -3.23 20.11
CA SER A 107 -6.48 -2.79 20.08
C SER A 107 -6.59 -1.52 19.24
N ILE A 108 -7.26 -1.58 18.10
CA ILE A 108 -7.37 -0.46 17.15
C ILE A 108 -8.84 -0.08 16.93
N ASP A 109 -9.20 1.13 17.35
CA ASP A 109 -10.47 1.80 17.06
C ASP A 109 -10.30 2.79 15.90
N VAL A 110 -11.30 2.90 15.03
CA VAL A 110 -11.25 3.80 13.87
C VAL A 110 -12.55 4.59 13.78
N LYS A 111 -12.43 5.92 13.79
CA LYS A 111 -13.56 6.85 13.76
C LYS A 111 -13.55 7.66 12.48
N ASP A 112 -14.73 7.91 11.92
CA ASP A 112 -14.90 8.84 10.80
C ASP A 112 -14.65 10.28 11.28
N ALA A 113 -13.66 10.94 10.68
CA ALA A 113 -13.37 12.34 10.97
C ALA A 113 -14.25 13.30 10.15
N GLY A 114 -14.96 12.80 9.12
CA GLY A 114 -15.81 13.59 8.23
C GLY A 114 -17.15 14.01 8.84
N GLY A 115 -17.39 13.72 10.12
CA GLY A 115 -18.56 14.20 10.87
C GLY A 115 -19.89 13.48 10.55
N SER A 116 -19.88 12.52 9.64
CA SER A 116 -21.08 11.75 9.23
C SER A 116 -21.26 10.44 10.00
N ASP A 117 -20.39 10.17 10.99
CA ASP A 117 -20.34 8.93 11.80
C ASP A 117 -20.47 7.65 10.97
N ARG A 118 -19.82 7.65 9.79
CA ARG A 118 -19.91 6.51 8.87
C ARG A 118 -19.12 5.35 9.41
N PHE A 119 -19.66 4.15 9.24
CA PHE A 119 -18.92 2.94 9.50
C PHE A 119 -17.72 2.82 8.55
N VAL A 120 -16.53 2.70 9.11
CA VAL A 120 -15.28 2.55 8.36
C VAL A 120 -15.20 1.10 7.85
N PHE A 121 -15.89 0.85 6.75
CA PHE A 121 -15.82 -0.41 6.01
C PHE A 121 -14.77 -0.31 4.91
N LEU A 122 -14.05 -1.41 4.69
CA LEU A 122 -13.00 -1.55 3.68
C LEU A 122 -11.88 -0.52 3.87
N ASP A 123 -11.12 -0.69 4.96
CA ASP A 123 -10.08 0.19 5.48
C ASP A 123 -9.05 0.73 4.47
N SER A 124 -8.87 0.06 3.32
CA SER A 124 -7.99 0.56 2.25
C SER A 124 -8.53 1.79 1.52
N ASN A 125 -9.83 2.07 1.65
CA ASN A 125 -10.49 3.22 1.03
C ASN A 125 -10.48 4.46 1.93
N TRP A 126 -9.92 4.34 3.13
CA TRP A 126 -9.90 5.39 4.14
C TRP A 126 -8.47 5.80 4.45
N GLN A 127 -8.22 7.11 4.54
CA GLN A 127 -6.95 7.70 4.91
C GLN A 127 -6.99 8.20 6.36
N VAL A 128 -5.92 7.96 7.11
CA VAL A 128 -5.77 8.44 8.48
C VAL A 128 -5.47 9.95 8.47
N CYS A 129 -6.28 10.72 9.17
CA CYS A 129 -6.09 12.16 9.36
C CYS A 129 -5.35 12.48 10.65
N SER A 130 -5.69 11.77 11.73
CA SER A 130 -5.01 11.89 13.01
C SER A 130 -4.96 10.53 13.71
N GLN A 131 -4.03 10.40 14.64
CA GLN A 131 -3.80 9.19 15.40
C GLN A 131 -3.60 9.49 16.88
N THR A 132 -3.94 8.53 17.71
CA THR A 132 -3.65 8.53 19.14
C THR A 132 -3.22 7.11 19.51
N PRO A 133 -2.03 6.89 20.09
CA PRO A 133 -1.00 7.87 20.47
C PRO A 133 -0.41 8.67 19.30
N ALA A 134 0.21 9.82 19.60
CA ALA A 134 0.89 10.63 18.58
C ALA A 134 2.12 9.91 18.03
N ALA A 135 2.54 10.27 16.81
CA ALA A 135 3.75 9.72 16.20
C ALA A 135 4.97 9.90 17.13
N GLY A 136 5.84 8.89 17.19
CA GLY A 136 7.00 8.84 18.08
C GLY A 136 6.68 8.42 19.52
N THR A 137 5.41 8.31 19.91
CA THR A 137 5.04 7.82 21.25
C THR A 137 5.42 6.35 21.40
N ARG A 138 6.02 5.96 22.53
CA ARG A 138 6.32 4.56 22.82
C ARG A 138 5.03 3.73 22.89
N LEU A 139 5.00 2.61 22.18
CA LEU A 139 3.92 1.63 22.25
C LEU A 139 4.21 0.65 23.39
N THR A 140 3.33 0.64 24.39
CA THR A 140 3.39 -0.20 25.60
C THR A 140 2.14 -1.09 25.73
N GLY A 141 1.40 -1.29 24.63
CA GLY A 141 0.16 -2.08 24.59
C GLY A 141 -1.13 -1.27 24.83
N GLN A 142 -1.05 0.06 24.85
CA GLN A 142 -2.22 0.93 24.93
C GLN A 142 -3.07 0.86 23.66
N PRO A 143 -4.40 1.09 23.76
CA PRO A 143 -5.27 1.18 22.59
C PRO A 143 -4.83 2.29 21.64
N VAL A 144 -4.99 2.04 20.34
CA VAL A 144 -4.76 2.99 19.26
C VAL A 144 -6.10 3.44 18.70
N THR A 145 -6.25 4.74 18.48
CA THR A 145 -7.40 5.32 17.80
C THR A 145 -6.94 6.08 16.56
N PHE A 146 -7.53 5.75 15.42
CA PHE A 146 -7.39 6.52 14.19
C PHE A 146 -8.64 7.33 13.92
N LYS A 147 -8.49 8.60 13.56
CA LYS A 147 -9.53 9.37 12.88
C LYS A 147 -9.23 9.36 11.39
N ALA A 148 -10.18 8.92 10.58
CA ALA A 148 -9.98 8.71 9.16
C ALA A 148 -11.13 9.29 8.32
N VAL A 149 -10.84 9.62 7.06
CA VAL A 149 -11.82 10.03 6.05
C VAL A 149 -11.63 9.18 4.80
N LYS A 150 -12.57 9.19 3.86
CA LYS A 150 -12.36 8.46 2.59
C LYS A 150 -11.27 9.15 1.76
N PHE A 151 -10.51 8.39 0.98
CA PHE A 151 -9.60 8.98 0.00
C PHE A 151 -10.39 9.90 -0.95
N GLY A 152 -9.88 11.12 -1.14
CA GLY A 152 -10.55 12.18 -1.90
C GLY A 152 -11.28 13.21 -1.03
N GLU A 153 -11.51 12.92 0.25
CA GLU A 153 -12.03 13.88 1.23
C GLU A 153 -10.89 14.62 1.94
N SER A 154 -11.13 15.85 2.38
CA SER A 154 -10.16 16.63 3.15
C SER A 154 -10.17 16.22 4.62
N CYS A 155 -8.98 16.09 5.20
CA CYS A 155 -8.84 15.91 6.64
C CYS A 155 -9.19 17.22 7.37
N PRO A 156 -9.99 17.17 8.45
CA PRO A 156 -10.26 18.32 9.30
C PRO A 156 -9.06 18.72 10.16
#